data_AF-A0A2D7PDP7-F1
#
_entry.id   AF-A0A2D7PDP7-F1
#
_cell.length_a   1.000
_cell.length_b   1.000
_cell.length_c   1.000
_cell.angle_alpha   90.00
_cell.angle_beta   90.00
_cell.angle_gamma   90.00
#
_symmetry.space_group_name_H-M   'P 1'
#
loop_
_entity.id
_entity.type
_entity.pdbx_description
1 polymer ?
#
loop_
_entity_poly.entity_id
_entity_poly.type
_entity_poly.pdbx_seq_one_letter_code
_entity_poly.pdbx_strand_id
1 'polypeptide(L)'
;MTAVIKLKRSETALSIPSASDLQAGELALNIADGKFFTKTTGGTVKEVGGAGSVILNDVTSNGNITNQDIILNGSRLVFEGALENAYETFLTAQEPTADRTLTLPNASGALATEGDALAFAIVFGS
;
A
#
# COMPACT_ATOMS: atom_id res chain seq x y z
N MET A 1 -34.76 -14.26 -16.88
CA MET A 1 -33.51 -15.04 -17.04
C MET A 1 -32.37 -14.14 -16.62
N THR A 2 -31.63 -14.49 -15.57
CA THR A 2 -30.44 -13.72 -15.17
C THR A 2 -29.30 -14.03 -16.12
N ALA A 3 -28.55 -13.01 -16.53
CA ALA A 3 -27.34 -13.22 -17.31
C ALA A 3 -26.27 -13.89 -16.42
N VAL A 4 -25.68 -14.99 -16.89
CA VAL A 4 -24.55 -15.66 -16.24
C VAL A 4 -23.29 -15.32 -17.04
N ILE A 5 -22.38 -14.55 -16.46
CA ILE A 5 -21.07 -14.29 -17.06
C ILE A 5 -20.14 -15.46 -16.69
N LYS A 6 -19.70 -16.22 -17.70
CA LYS A 6 -18.69 -17.26 -17.54
C LYS A 6 -17.33 -16.69 -17.89
N LEU A 7 -16.45 -16.57 -16.90
CA LEU A 7 -15.06 -16.17 -17.08
C LEU A 7 -14.19 -17.37 -17.41
N LYS A 8 -13.06 -17.15 -18.08
CA LYS A 8 -12.00 -18.15 -18.14
C LYS A 8 -11.49 -18.38 -16.71
N ARG A 9 -11.35 -19.64 -16.29
CA ARG A 9 -11.02 -19.95 -14.90
C ARG A 9 -10.00 -21.08 -14.75
N SER A 10 -9.25 -21.03 -13.66
CA SER A 10 -8.33 -22.08 -13.23
C SER A 10 -8.57 -22.39 -11.76
N GLU A 11 -8.41 -23.66 -11.37
CA GLU A 11 -8.44 -24.12 -9.97
C GLU A 11 -7.03 -24.55 -9.50
N THR A 12 -6.02 -24.40 -10.36
CA THR A 12 -4.63 -24.68 -10.02
C THR A 12 -4.03 -23.49 -9.27
N ALA A 13 -3.59 -23.70 -8.03
CA ALA A 13 -2.92 -22.68 -7.23
C ALA A 13 -1.72 -22.08 -7.98
N LEU A 14 -1.50 -20.78 -7.79
CA LEU A 14 -0.46 -19.97 -8.43
C LEU A 14 -0.51 -19.91 -9.96
N SER A 15 -1.54 -20.47 -10.61
CA SER A 15 -1.66 -20.39 -12.06
C SER A 15 -1.99 -18.97 -12.53
N ILE A 16 -1.20 -18.49 -13.48
CA ILE A 16 -1.42 -17.21 -14.18
C ILE A 16 -1.65 -17.54 -15.66
N PRO A 17 -2.72 -17.00 -16.30
CA PRO A 17 -2.94 -17.20 -17.73
C PRO A 17 -1.75 -16.72 -18.56
N SER A 18 -1.38 -17.47 -19.60
CA SER A 18 -0.40 -16.98 -20.58
C SER A 18 -1.01 -15.89 -21.47
N ALA A 19 -0.18 -15.10 -22.15
CA ALA A 19 -0.69 -14.10 -23.10
C ALA A 19 -1.52 -14.73 -24.24
N SER A 20 -1.23 -15.98 -24.63
CA SER A 20 -2.03 -16.72 -25.61
C SER A 20 -3.36 -17.22 -25.06
N ASP A 21 -3.51 -17.30 -23.74
CA ASP A 21 -4.75 -17.75 -23.11
C ASP A 21 -5.87 -16.73 -23.18
N LEU A 22 -5.56 -15.45 -23.39
CA LEU A 22 -6.52 -14.35 -23.31
C LEU A 22 -6.48 -13.47 -24.54
N GLN A 23 -7.66 -12.98 -24.92
CA GLN A 23 -7.80 -11.81 -25.78
C GLN A 23 -7.62 -10.52 -24.97
N ALA A 24 -7.25 -9.42 -25.62
CA ALA A 24 -7.13 -8.13 -24.94
C ALA A 24 -8.49 -7.72 -24.33
N GLY A 25 -8.49 -7.34 -23.04
CA GLY A 25 -9.69 -7.00 -22.29
C GLY A 25 -10.49 -8.19 -21.75
N GLU A 26 -10.10 -9.44 -22.06
CA GLU A 26 -10.74 -10.62 -21.49
C GLU A 26 -10.41 -10.75 -19.99
N LEU A 27 -11.37 -11.23 -19.20
CA LEU A 27 -11.21 -11.46 -17.77
C LEU A 27 -11.05 -12.95 -17.46
N ALA A 28 -10.08 -13.27 -16.62
CA ALA A 28 -9.86 -14.61 -16.09
C ALA A 28 -9.79 -14.63 -14.56
N LEU A 29 -10.18 -15.76 -13.96
CA LEU A 29 -10.20 -15.99 -12.52
C LEU A 29 -9.36 -17.22 -12.16
N ASN A 30 -8.40 -17.06 -11.26
CA ASN A 30 -7.85 -18.19 -10.53
C ASN A 30 -8.65 -18.35 -9.22
N ILE A 31 -9.40 -19.44 -9.11
CA ILE A 31 -10.29 -19.73 -7.99
C ILE A 31 -9.49 -20.10 -6.74
N ALA A 32 -8.39 -20.84 -6.90
CA ALA A 32 -7.57 -21.28 -5.77
C ALA A 32 -6.92 -20.09 -5.05
N ASP A 33 -6.48 -19.09 -5.83
CA ASP A 33 -5.84 -17.89 -5.29
C ASP A 33 -6.83 -16.71 -5.15
N GLY A 34 -8.07 -16.85 -5.60
CA GLY A 34 -9.04 -15.75 -5.65
C GLY A 34 -8.58 -14.54 -6.44
N LYS A 35 -7.76 -14.71 -7.49
CA LYS A 35 -7.14 -13.65 -8.31
C LYS A 35 -7.82 -13.44 -9.65
N PHE A 36 -7.99 -12.19 -10.05
CA PHE A 36 -8.51 -11.77 -11.35
C PHE A 36 -7.39 -11.24 -12.24
N PHE A 37 -7.42 -11.63 -13.51
CA PHE A 37 -6.44 -11.22 -14.51
C PHE A 37 -7.13 -10.63 -15.75
N THR A 38 -6.46 -9.70 -16.42
CA THR A 38 -6.81 -9.26 -17.77
C THR A 38 -5.59 -9.11 -18.65
N LYS A 39 -5.76 -9.25 -19.97
CA LYS A 39 -4.70 -8.92 -20.93
C LYS A 39 -4.85 -7.49 -21.41
N THR A 40 -3.79 -6.70 -21.30
CA THR A 40 -3.77 -5.34 -21.84
C THR A 40 -3.75 -5.35 -23.37
N THR A 41 -4.09 -4.22 -24.00
CA THR A 41 -3.92 -4.04 -25.46
C THR A 41 -2.46 -4.16 -25.90
N GLY A 42 -1.50 -3.93 -25.00
CA GLY A 42 -0.07 -4.17 -25.20
C GLY A 42 0.35 -5.65 -25.08
N GLY A 43 -0.60 -6.57 -24.94
CA GLY A 43 -0.34 -8.02 -25.00
C GLY A 43 0.09 -8.67 -23.69
N THR A 44 0.18 -7.91 -22.60
CA THR A 44 0.65 -8.40 -21.28
C THR A 44 -0.54 -8.80 -20.40
N VAL A 45 -0.44 -9.93 -19.69
CA VAL A 45 -1.43 -10.32 -18.66
C VAL A 45 -1.10 -9.63 -17.35
N LYS A 46 -2.10 -8.97 -16.75
CA LYS A 46 -1.98 -8.22 -15.49
C LYS A 46 -3.01 -8.71 -14.48
N GLU A 47 -2.59 -8.87 -13.22
CA GLU A 47 -3.50 -9.05 -12.09
C GLU A 47 -4.23 -7.74 -11.81
N VAL A 48 -5.56 -7.78 -11.77
CA VAL A 48 -6.43 -6.59 -11.64
C VAL A 48 -7.27 -6.59 -10.37
N GLY A 49 -7.12 -7.61 -9.53
CA GLY A 49 -7.79 -7.73 -8.25
C GLY A 49 -7.71 -9.15 -7.70
N GLY A 50 -8.10 -9.34 -6.45
CA GLY A 50 -8.08 -10.63 -5.78
C GLY A 50 -7.01 -10.75 -4.69
N ALA A 51 -6.66 -11.97 -4.28
CA ALA A 51 -5.79 -12.22 -3.11
C ALA A 51 -4.29 -11.91 -3.34
N GLY A 52 -3.96 -11.01 -4.27
CA GLY A 52 -2.72 -10.26 -4.19
C GLY A 52 -2.87 -9.20 -3.11
N SER A 53 -2.02 -9.24 -2.10
CA SER A 53 -1.90 -8.12 -1.16
C SER A 53 -1.63 -6.87 -1.97
N VAL A 54 -2.59 -5.94 -2.02
CA VAL A 54 -2.35 -4.58 -2.53
C VAL A 54 -1.22 -4.02 -1.67
N ILE A 55 -0.03 -3.85 -2.24
CA ILE A 55 1.06 -3.16 -1.53
C ILE A 55 0.93 -1.66 -1.78
N LEU A 56 1.48 -0.84 -0.89
CA LEU A 56 1.37 0.62 -1.01
C LEU A 56 1.90 1.14 -2.35
N ASN A 57 2.91 0.48 -2.94
CA ASN A 57 3.42 0.83 -4.26
C ASN A 57 2.37 0.68 -5.37
N ASP A 58 1.49 -0.33 -5.30
CA ASP A 58 0.39 -0.50 -6.25
C ASP A 58 -0.63 0.63 -6.10
N VAL A 59 -0.90 1.04 -4.86
CA VAL A 59 -1.85 2.13 -4.54
C VAL A 59 -1.33 3.47 -5.04
N THR A 60 -0.07 3.82 -4.73
CA THR A 60 0.51 5.12 -5.09
C THR A 60 0.78 5.23 -6.60
N SER A 61 1.20 4.15 -7.26
CA SER A 61 1.40 4.14 -8.72
C SER A 61 0.11 4.36 -9.50
N ASN A 62 -1.04 3.99 -8.93
CA ASN A 62 -2.35 4.22 -9.53
C ASN A 62 -2.94 5.61 -9.18
N GLY A 63 -2.23 6.43 -8.39
CA GLY A 63 -2.67 7.78 -8.01
C GLY A 63 -3.83 7.79 -7.01
N ASN A 64 -4.05 6.68 -6.29
CA ASN A 64 -5.15 6.56 -5.35
C ASN A 64 -4.90 7.42 -4.10
N ILE A 65 -5.97 8.03 -3.58
CA ILE A 65 -5.99 8.76 -2.31
C ILE A 65 -6.95 8.03 -1.37
N THR A 66 -6.57 7.87 -0.10
CA THR A 66 -7.46 7.37 0.96
C THR A 66 -7.93 8.53 1.84
N ASN A 67 -9.22 8.53 2.17
CA ASN A 67 -9.82 9.35 3.23
C ASN A 67 -10.09 8.54 4.52
N GLN A 68 -9.59 7.31 4.55
CA GLN A 68 -9.68 6.38 5.68
C GLN A 68 -8.33 6.29 6.40
N ASP A 69 -8.37 5.92 7.67
CA ASP A 69 -7.17 5.69 8.49
C ASP A 69 -6.29 4.56 7.93
N ILE A 70 -4.97 4.74 8.04
CA ILE A 70 -3.98 3.69 7.78
C ILE A 70 -3.62 3.03 9.11
N ILE A 71 -3.95 1.75 9.26
CA ILE A 71 -3.67 0.98 10.48
C ILE A 71 -2.35 0.21 10.31
N LEU A 72 -1.39 0.45 11.21
CA LEU A 72 -0.11 -0.27 11.28
C LEU A 72 -0.09 -1.16 12.54
N ASN A 73 -0.19 -2.48 12.36
CA ASN A 73 -0.21 -3.44 13.48
C ASN A 73 1.20 -4.00 13.73
N GLY A 74 2.01 -3.28 14.50
CA GLY A 74 3.42 -3.63 14.76
C GLY A 74 4.39 -3.28 13.61
N SER A 75 3.87 -2.74 12.51
CA SER A 75 4.66 -2.22 11.39
C SER A 75 5.17 -0.79 11.66
N ARG A 76 6.14 -0.36 10.87
CA ARG A 76 6.72 1.00 10.90
C ARG A 76 6.68 1.65 9.53
N LEU A 77 6.74 2.98 9.49
CA LEU A 77 7.08 3.70 8.26
C LEU A 77 8.60 3.80 8.15
N VAL A 78 9.13 3.62 6.94
CA VAL A 78 10.56 3.65 6.63
C VAL A 78 10.82 4.78 5.62
N PHE A 79 11.81 5.62 5.91
CA PHE A 79 12.23 6.71 5.05
C PHE A 79 13.72 6.54 4.69
N GLU A 80 14.01 6.28 3.41
CA GLU A 80 15.37 6.08 2.86
C GLU A 80 16.11 7.40 2.61
N GLY A 81 15.38 8.46 2.25
CA GLY A 81 15.98 9.67 1.70
C GLY A 81 16.35 9.52 0.23
N ALA A 82 17.31 10.31 -0.25
CA ALA A 82 17.61 10.45 -1.68
C ALA A 82 18.56 9.38 -2.26
N LEU A 83 19.26 8.65 -1.39
CA LEU A 83 20.26 7.66 -1.78
C LEU A 83 19.84 6.33 -1.19
N GLU A 84 19.67 5.32 -2.04
CA GLU A 84 19.46 3.94 -1.57
C GLU A 84 20.78 3.45 -0.96
N ASN A 85 20.79 3.30 0.36
CA ASN A 85 21.96 2.86 1.12
C ASN A 85 21.51 2.08 2.35
N ALA A 86 22.32 2.06 3.42
CA ALA A 86 22.03 1.29 4.65
C ALA A 86 21.64 2.18 5.84
N TYR A 87 21.20 3.41 5.58
CA TYR A 87 20.81 4.40 6.58
C TYR A 87 19.37 4.84 6.35
N GLU A 88 18.48 4.40 7.23
CA GLU A 88 17.06 4.73 7.16
C GLU A 88 16.57 5.48 8.40
N THR A 89 15.51 6.26 8.24
CA THR A 89 14.73 6.81 9.36
C THR A 89 13.45 5.99 9.54
N PHE A 90 13.12 5.67 10.79
CA PHE A 90 11.94 4.88 11.13
C PHE A 90 10.96 5.72 11.95
N LEU A 91 9.67 5.67 11.59
CA LEU A 91 8.58 6.09 12.46
C LEU A 91 7.83 4.86 12.97
N THR A 92 7.94 4.61 14.27
CA THR A 92 7.38 3.45 14.95
C THR A 92 6.73 3.87 16.26
N ALA A 93 5.65 3.19 16.63
CA ALA A 93 5.05 3.35 17.95
C ALA A 93 5.76 2.42 18.94
N GLN A 94 6.10 2.94 20.12
CA GLN A 94 6.31 2.09 21.28
C GLN A 94 4.96 1.49 21.71
N GLU A 95 4.99 0.34 22.39
CA GLU A 95 3.80 -0.26 23.01
C GLU A 95 3.02 0.78 23.83
N PRO A 96 1.80 1.17 23.40
CA PRO A 96 1.03 2.18 24.08
C PRO A 96 0.39 1.60 25.35
N THR A 97 0.51 2.29 26.49
CA THR A 97 -0.15 1.86 27.73
C THR A 97 -1.61 2.33 27.85
N ALA A 98 -2.06 3.16 26.90
CA ALA A 98 -3.45 3.59 26.67
C ALA A 98 -3.51 4.27 25.30
N ASP A 99 -4.70 4.57 24.78
CA ASP A 99 -4.88 5.28 23.51
C ASP A 99 -4.08 6.60 23.47
N ARG A 100 -3.40 6.85 22.35
CA ARG A 100 -2.60 8.06 22.12
C ARG A 100 -2.95 8.70 20.79
N THR A 101 -2.94 10.03 20.76
CA THR A 101 -3.08 10.83 19.55
C THR A 101 -1.93 11.83 19.49
N LEU A 102 -1.21 11.84 18.37
CA LEU A 102 -0.21 12.84 18.04
C LEU A 102 -0.69 13.64 16.84
N THR A 103 -0.78 14.97 16.98
CA THR A 103 -1.27 15.88 15.93
C THR A 103 -0.11 16.63 15.30
N LEU A 104 -0.03 16.64 13.97
CA LEU A 104 0.95 17.46 13.27
C LEU A 104 0.61 18.96 13.42
N PRO A 105 1.61 19.82 13.64
CA PRO A 105 1.40 21.26 13.60
C PRO A 105 0.89 21.70 12.23
N ASN A 106 -0.02 22.67 12.20
CA ASN A 106 -0.40 23.36 10.97
C ASN A 106 0.65 24.42 10.61
N ALA A 107 1.88 23.99 10.35
CA ALA A 107 3.00 24.84 10.00
C ALA A 107 3.94 24.11 9.04
N SER A 108 4.61 24.86 8.18
CA SER A 108 5.75 24.34 7.39
C SER A 108 7.01 24.33 8.25
N GLY A 109 7.88 23.34 8.04
CA GLY A 109 9.15 23.23 8.75
C GLY A 109 9.60 21.78 8.92
N ALA A 110 10.66 21.59 9.69
CA ALA A 110 11.07 20.26 10.15
C ALA A 110 10.30 19.87 11.42
N LEU A 111 9.99 18.59 11.57
CA LEU A 111 9.41 18.07 12.81
C LEU A 111 10.53 17.92 13.85
N ALA A 112 10.37 18.55 15.01
CA ALA A 112 11.37 18.53 16.07
C ALA A 112 11.51 17.13 16.70
N THR A 113 12.75 16.73 16.99
CA THR A 113 13.09 15.53 17.77
C THR A 113 13.38 15.90 19.23
N GLU A 114 13.49 14.92 20.14
CA GLU A 114 13.78 15.20 21.56
C GLU A 114 15.06 16.03 21.77
N GLY A 115 16.05 15.94 20.88
CA GLY A 115 17.27 16.75 20.93
C GLY A 115 17.06 18.24 20.63
N ASP A 116 15.95 18.59 19.97
CA ASP A 116 15.59 19.96 19.60
C ASP A 116 14.76 20.67 20.69
N ALA A 117 14.35 19.95 21.74
CA ALA A 117 13.45 20.43 22.79
C ALA A 117 14.02 21.59 23.63
N LEU A 118 15.35 21.77 23.67
CA LEU A 118 15.98 22.91 24.35
C LEU A 118 15.63 24.26 23.70
N ALA A 119 15.19 24.29 22.43
CA ALA A 119 14.70 25.50 21.79
C ALA A 119 13.21 25.78 22.07
N PHE A 120 12.41 24.75 22.35
CA PHE A 120 10.97 24.90 22.56
C PHE A 120 10.61 25.34 23.99
N ALA A 121 11.37 24.88 25.00
CA ALA A 121 11.15 25.23 26.40
C ALA A 121 11.48 26.69 26.75
N ILE A 122 12.27 27.40 25.93
CA ILE A 122 12.66 28.79 26.21
C ILE A 122 11.61 29.80 25.71
N VAL A 123 10.72 29.40 24.79
CA VAL A 123 9.71 30.30 24.19
C VAL A 123 8.40 30.35 24.99
N PHE A 124 8.09 29.30 25.75
CA PHE A 124 6.95 29.28 26.68
C PHE A 124 7.47 28.90 28.07
N GLY A 125 7.87 29.91 28.85
CA GLY A 125 8.34 29.72 30.22
C GLY A 125 7.39 28.88 31.06
N SER A 126 7.97 28.06 31.95
CA SER A 126 7.28 27.30 33.00
C SER A 126 6.22 28.09 33.74
#